data_AF-A0A1Z5KK71-F1
#
_entry.id   AF-A0A1Z5KK71-F1
#
_cell.length_a   1.000
_cell.length_b   1.000
_cell.length_c   1.000
_cell.angle_alpha   90.00
_cell.angle_beta   90.00
_cell.angle_gamma   90.00
#
_symmetry.space_group_name_H-M   'P 1'
#
loop_
_entity.id
_entity.type
_entity.pdbx_description
1 polymer ?
#
loop_
_entity_poly.entity_id
_entity_poly.type
_entity_poly.pdbx_seq_one_letter_code
_entity_poly.pdbx_strand_id
1 'polypeptide(L)'
;MSTPVVVQGTPVANPHVQGAGFATSITTTPQAGQKQAARCNDPIFALLFYVTVIAMVAVSIIYGPSAMGSDENGESYDYSGYVTATVIVVCLSFLASGGALAIMMCIPETLIKVSLIFVVVLAGLWMVMAFLSGQIFAGVMGAIFFAMSLCYAKVVWGRIPFATANLVTSMTAIKANLGVTLYAYLFTIIAGVWSIVWSVSFVGIYNESETCDATGENCEPGYGILFVLFVAFFFVQQVLSSCVHATVAGTVGNWWFEPAEANSCCSSAVNNSFLRTVTTSFGSICFGSLIVAILEALRMLARAARENDDGNGILLCIAECILGCLSSLMEYFNKWAFIYVGLYGYSYLEAGKNVFTLFHNRGWEAIIADDLVQNVLFLMSLMTGGVMGGLALILDVSTDLFEEAGGDSKAVAFLLGFIVGLAISSVLLSTVGSGVNAVIVLFAEAPADFERNHPQLSQRMRTTWNEVYPGSV
;
A
#
# COMPACT_ATOMS: atom_id res chain seq x y z
N MET A 1 -16.79 6.70 48.83
CA MET A 1 -15.94 6.98 47.65
C MET A 1 -14.91 5.87 47.55
N SER A 2 -15.26 4.78 46.87
CA SER A 2 -14.36 3.68 46.54
C SER A 2 -13.58 4.07 45.29
N THR A 3 -12.27 4.14 45.43
CA THR A 3 -11.31 4.31 44.32
C THR A 3 -11.53 3.23 43.26
N PRO A 4 -11.54 3.56 41.96
CA PRO A 4 -11.58 2.53 40.92
C PRO A 4 -10.30 1.70 40.97
N VAL A 5 -10.45 0.39 41.09
CA VAL A 5 -9.36 -0.57 40.95
C VAL A 5 -8.89 -0.50 39.50
N VAL A 6 -7.67 0.00 39.30
CA VAL A 6 -6.97 -0.13 38.01
C VAL A 6 -6.63 -1.60 37.87
N VAL A 7 -7.46 -2.35 37.14
CA VAL A 7 -7.09 -3.67 36.65
C VAL A 7 -5.97 -3.44 35.65
N GLN A 8 -4.74 -3.73 36.05
CA GLN A 8 -3.63 -3.85 35.10
C GLN A 8 -4.04 -4.93 34.10
N GLY A 9 -4.40 -4.52 32.87
CA GLY A 9 -4.67 -5.45 31.79
C GLY A 9 -3.46 -6.38 31.67
N THR A 10 -3.71 -7.69 31.75
CA THR A 10 -2.65 -8.67 31.58
C THR A 10 -2.01 -8.46 30.20
N PRO A 11 -0.68 -8.40 30.13
CA PRO A 11 0.01 -8.37 28.85
C PRO A 11 -0.42 -9.61 28.06
N VAL A 12 -0.99 -9.41 26.87
CA VAL A 12 -1.27 -10.53 25.95
C VAL A 12 0.05 -11.24 25.69
N ALA A 13 0.15 -12.47 26.21
CA ALA A 13 1.39 -13.23 26.31
C ALA A 13 1.60 -14.09 25.07
N ASN A 14 2.85 -14.45 24.82
CA ASN A 14 3.24 -15.34 23.74
C ASN A 14 2.65 -16.75 23.97
N PRO A 15 1.84 -17.31 23.04
CA PRO A 15 1.26 -18.65 23.18
C PRO A 15 2.31 -19.79 23.13
N HIS A 16 3.56 -19.53 22.71
CA HIS A 16 4.63 -20.53 22.60
C HIS A 16 5.55 -20.63 23.82
N VAL A 17 5.34 -19.82 24.86
CA VAL A 17 6.11 -19.92 26.11
C VAL A 17 5.27 -20.65 27.16
N GLN A 18 5.03 -21.94 26.91
CA GLN A 18 4.55 -22.85 27.95
C GLN A 18 5.59 -23.97 28.13
N GLY A 19 6.51 -23.76 29.07
CA GLY A 19 7.38 -24.83 29.55
C GLY A 19 8.87 -24.48 29.65
N ALA A 20 9.25 -23.69 30.65
CA ALA A 20 10.56 -23.81 31.28
C ALA A 20 10.48 -23.24 32.70
N GLY A 21 10.54 -24.12 33.69
CA GLY A 21 10.71 -23.72 35.09
C GLY A 21 12.07 -23.07 35.31
N PHE A 22 12.10 -22.08 36.22
CA PHE A 22 13.29 -21.43 36.75
C PHE A 22 14.22 -20.76 35.73
N ALA A 23 13.90 -19.51 35.38
CA ALA A 23 14.92 -18.49 35.13
C ALA A 23 14.39 -17.13 35.58
N THR A 24 15.19 -16.45 36.39
CA THR A 24 14.98 -15.12 36.97
C THR A 24 14.46 -14.15 35.91
N SER A 25 13.19 -13.76 36.02
CA SER A 25 12.54 -12.82 35.12
C SER A 25 13.19 -11.45 35.26
N ILE A 26 14.04 -11.07 34.32
CA ILE A 26 14.12 -9.66 33.95
C ILE A 26 12.80 -9.39 33.24
N THR A 27 11.82 -8.94 34.01
CA THR A 27 10.56 -8.41 33.48
C THR A 27 10.87 -7.08 32.81
N THR A 28 11.49 -7.11 31.62
CA THR A 28 11.38 -5.98 30.71
C THR A 28 9.94 -5.97 30.23
N THR A 29 9.06 -5.30 30.97
CA THR A 29 7.81 -4.82 30.40
C THR A 29 8.17 -4.12 29.09
N PRO A 30 7.55 -4.47 27.95
CA PRO A 30 7.79 -3.74 26.71
C PRO A 30 7.62 -2.25 27.02
N GLN A 31 8.67 -1.46 26.84
CA GLN A 31 8.55 -0.02 27.03
C GLN A 31 7.57 0.48 25.99
N ALA A 32 6.42 1.00 26.45
CA ALA A 32 5.49 1.68 25.58
C ALA A 32 6.23 2.80 24.84
N GLY A 33 5.96 2.94 23.55
CA GLY A 33 6.47 4.00 22.70
C GLY A 33 6.15 5.36 23.33
N GLN A 34 7.16 6.22 23.36
CA GLN A 34 7.04 7.55 23.93
C GLN A 34 6.93 8.57 22.81
N LYS A 35 5.95 9.49 22.90
CA LYS A 35 5.84 10.63 21.98
C LYS A 35 7.18 11.39 22.01
N GLN A 36 7.86 11.45 20.87
CA GLN A 36 9.15 12.15 20.76
C GLN A 36 8.94 13.66 20.68
N ALA A 37 9.97 14.42 21.09
CA ALA A 37 9.96 15.87 20.91
C ALA A 37 9.88 16.23 19.42
N ALA A 38 9.18 17.32 19.08
CA ALA A 38 9.04 17.79 17.72
C ALA A 38 10.41 18.24 17.15
N ARG A 39 11.12 17.31 16.52
CA ARG A 39 12.40 17.53 15.84
C ARG A 39 12.30 16.96 14.42
N CYS A 40 12.90 17.65 13.44
CA CYS A 40 13.05 17.11 12.10
C CYS A 40 14.07 15.96 12.12
N ASN A 41 13.58 14.73 11.98
CA ASN A 41 14.42 13.55 11.87
C ASN A 41 14.88 13.38 10.42
N ASP A 42 16.12 12.95 10.24
CA ASP A 42 16.69 12.56 8.94
C ASP A 42 16.53 13.62 7.81
N PRO A 43 16.86 14.91 8.04
CA PRO A 43 16.51 16.01 7.12
C PRO A 43 17.20 15.95 5.75
N ILE A 44 18.32 15.23 5.65
CA ILE A 44 19.07 15.07 4.39
C ILE A 44 18.20 14.36 3.33
N PHE A 45 17.39 13.38 3.73
CA PHE A 45 16.53 12.64 2.80
C PHE A 45 15.32 13.46 2.34
N ALA A 46 14.82 14.35 3.20
CA ALA A 46 13.82 15.35 2.80
C ALA A 46 14.38 16.32 1.75
N LEU A 47 15.63 16.80 1.94
CA LEU A 47 16.31 17.62 0.94
C LEU A 47 16.46 16.88 -0.40
N LEU A 48 16.89 15.62 -0.36
CA LEU A 48 17.01 14.77 -1.55
C LEU A 48 15.68 14.64 -2.31
N PHE A 49 14.57 14.47 -1.59
CA PHE A 49 13.24 14.42 -2.18
C PHE A 49 12.91 15.71 -2.94
N TYR A 50 13.09 16.88 -2.31
CA TYR A 50 12.81 18.16 -2.97
C TYR A 50 13.71 18.40 -4.18
N VAL A 51 15.00 18.06 -4.09
CA VAL A 51 15.92 18.14 -5.23
C VAL A 51 15.46 17.25 -6.38
N THR A 52 15.01 16.02 -6.08
CA THR A 52 14.51 15.08 -7.09
C THR A 52 13.27 15.63 -7.80
N VAL A 53 12.31 16.16 -7.04
CA VAL A 53 11.09 16.76 -7.61
C VAL A 53 11.42 17.97 -8.48
N ILE A 54 12.27 18.88 -8.00
CA ILE A 54 12.66 20.09 -8.75
C ILE A 54 13.42 19.72 -10.03
N ALA A 55 14.36 18.78 -9.95
CA ALA A 55 15.13 18.31 -11.10
C ALA A 55 14.21 17.70 -12.17
N MET A 56 13.27 16.84 -11.77
CA MET A 56 12.33 16.21 -12.70
C MET A 56 11.36 17.21 -13.34
N VAL A 57 10.88 18.20 -12.57
CA VAL A 57 10.04 19.26 -13.14
C VAL A 57 10.85 20.10 -14.14
N ALA A 58 12.11 20.44 -13.83
CA ALA A 58 12.97 21.17 -14.76
C ALA A 58 13.21 20.39 -16.05
N VAL A 59 13.51 19.09 -15.94
CA VAL A 59 13.64 18.18 -17.09
C VAL A 59 12.36 18.15 -17.92
N SER A 60 11.19 17.99 -17.29
CA SER A 60 9.90 17.98 -17.97
C SER A 60 9.65 19.27 -18.76
N ILE A 61 10.09 20.43 -18.25
CA ILE A 61 9.91 21.72 -18.93
C ILE A 61 10.87 21.86 -20.11
N ILE A 62 12.10 21.37 -19.98
CA ILE A 62 13.15 21.49 -21.01
C ILE A 62 12.89 20.52 -22.17
N TYR A 63 12.61 19.25 -21.87
CA TYR A 63 12.50 18.18 -22.87
C TYR A 63 11.07 17.77 -23.19
N GLY A 64 10.09 18.19 -22.37
CA GLY A 64 8.68 17.87 -22.59
C GLY A 64 8.08 18.47 -23.88
N PRO A 65 8.39 19.71 -24.28
CA PRO A 65 7.91 20.27 -25.55
C PRO A 65 8.36 19.45 -26.77
N SER A 66 9.58 18.90 -26.73
CA SER A 66 10.11 18.01 -27.76
C SER A 66 9.32 16.69 -27.83
N ALA A 67 8.93 16.17 -26.67
CA ALA A 67 8.12 14.95 -26.56
C ALA A 67 6.66 15.12 -26.99
N MET A 68 6.12 16.35 -26.90
CA MET A 68 4.74 16.70 -27.29
C MET A 68 4.65 17.37 -28.67
N GLY A 69 5.77 17.48 -29.39
CA GLY A 69 5.82 18.06 -30.72
C GLY A 69 4.96 17.26 -31.70
N SER A 70 4.01 17.93 -32.34
CA SER A 70 3.14 17.35 -33.37
C SER A 70 3.93 16.89 -34.59
N ASP A 71 3.63 15.68 -35.09
CA ASP A 71 4.07 15.20 -36.40
C ASP A 71 3.85 16.26 -37.50
N GLU A 72 4.74 16.30 -38.49
CA GLU A 72 4.74 17.23 -39.64
C GLU A 72 3.43 17.23 -40.48
N ASN A 73 2.47 16.33 -40.20
CA ASN A 73 1.23 16.15 -40.94
C ASN A 73 0.02 16.97 -40.43
N GLY A 74 0.12 17.66 -39.29
CA GLY A 74 -0.94 18.60 -38.86
C GLY A 74 -2.31 17.98 -38.56
N GLU A 75 -2.38 16.68 -38.27
CA GLU A 75 -3.61 16.06 -37.78
C GLU A 75 -3.79 16.38 -36.27
N SER A 76 -4.76 17.24 -35.96
CA SER A 76 -5.17 17.52 -34.59
C SER A 76 -6.17 16.46 -34.14
N TYR A 77 -5.72 15.45 -33.38
CA TYR A 77 -6.63 14.53 -32.69
C TYR A 77 -7.45 15.28 -31.64
N ASP A 78 -8.79 15.14 -31.65
CA ASP A 78 -9.67 15.79 -30.68
C ASP A 78 -9.77 14.97 -29.40
N TYR A 79 -8.80 15.14 -28.50
CA TYR A 79 -8.78 14.47 -27.20
C TYR A 79 -9.90 14.95 -26.25
N SER A 80 -10.75 15.91 -26.64
CA SER A 80 -11.80 16.47 -25.79
C SER A 80 -12.78 15.42 -25.27
N GLY A 81 -13.19 14.48 -26.12
CA GLY A 81 -14.08 13.37 -25.74
C GLY A 81 -13.45 12.45 -24.69
N TYR A 82 -12.20 12.06 -24.92
CA TYR A 82 -11.40 11.21 -24.04
C TYR A 82 -11.15 11.85 -22.66
N VAL A 83 -10.79 13.13 -22.64
CA VAL A 83 -10.57 13.89 -21.40
C VAL A 83 -11.89 13.98 -20.61
N THR A 84 -13.00 14.28 -21.28
CA THR A 84 -14.32 14.37 -20.66
C THR A 84 -14.73 13.03 -20.05
N ALA A 85 -14.58 11.93 -20.80
CA ALA A 85 -14.90 10.59 -20.31
C ALA A 85 -14.04 10.19 -19.11
N THR A 86 -12.74 10.48 -19.16
CA THR A 86 -11.82 10.20 -18.05
C THR A 86 -12.21 10.98 -16.79
N VAL A 87 -12.57 12.26 -16.90
CA VAL A 87 -13.02 13.07 -15.76
C VAL A 87 -14.32 12.51 -15.15
N ILE A 88 -15.27 12.06 -15.98
CA ILE A 88 -16.50 11.43 -15.51
C ILE A 88 -16.19 10.12 -14.77
N VAL A 89 -15.36 9.25 -15.35
CA VAL A 89 -14.95 7.97 -14.75
C VAL A 89 -14.23 8.19 -13.42
N VAL A 90 -13.34 9.19 -13.33
CA VAL A 90 -12.65 9.56 -12.09
C VAL A 90 -13.67 9.98 -11.03
N CYS A 91 -14.60 10.89 -11.36
CA CYS A 91 -15.66 11.32 -10.44
C CYS A 91 -16.51 10.16 -9.93
N LEU A 92 -16.94 9.26 -10.83
CA LEU A 92 -17.72 8.07 -10.48
C LEU A 92 -16.91 7.10 -9.61
N SER A 93 -15.61 6.96 -9.86
CA SER A 93 -14.71 6.12 -9.08
C SER A 93 -14.54 6.61 -7.64
N PHE A 94 -14.53 7.93 -7.40
CA PHE A 94 -14.57 8.50 -6.05
C PHE A 94 -15.86 8.14 -5.30
N LEU A 95 -17.00 8.14 -5.98
CA LEU A 95 -18.28 7.74 -5.37
C LEU A 95 -18.30 6.22 -5.09
N ALA A 96 -17.85 5.41 -6.06
CA ALA A 96 -17.84 3.96 -5.95
C ALA A 96 -16.89 3.46 -4.85
N SER A 97 -15.73 4.09 -4.70
CA SER A 97 -14.79 3.78 -3.62
C SER A 97 -15.37 4.11 -2.24
N GLY A 98 -16.08 5.25 -2.09
CA GLY A 98 -16.84 5.54 -0.87
C GLY A 98 -17.89 4.46 -0.54
N GLY A 99 -18.57 3.95 -1.56
CA GLY A 99 -19.48 2.79 -1.44
C GLY A 99 -18.76 1.50 -1.01
N ALA A 100 -17.58 1.22 -1.56
CA ALA A 100 -16.77 0.06 -1.18
C ALA A 100 -16.37 0.09 0.29
N LEU A 101 -16.00 1.27 0.82
CA LEU A 101 -15.71 1.46 2.24
C LEU A 101 -16.97 1.24 3.10
N ALA A 102 -18.14 1.71 2.68
CA ALA A 102 -19.40 1.45 3.38
C ALA A 102 -19.75 -0.05 3.42
N ILE A 103 -19.57 -0.77 2.32
CA ILE A 103 -19.77 -2.23 2.25
C ILE A 103 -18.83 -2.94 3.22
N MET A 104 -17.55 -2.52 3.27
CA MET A 104 -16.55 -3.09 4.18
C MET A 104 -16.97 -2.97 5.65
N MET A 105 -17.63 -1.87 6.03
CA MET A 105 -18.16 -1.67 7.38
C MET A 105 -19.35 -2.56 7.71
N CYS A 106 -20.21 -2.86 6.73
CA CYS A 106 -21.44 -3.62 6.95
C CYS A 106 -21.19 -5.13 7.09
N ILE A 107 -20.28 -5.70 6.31
CA ILE A 107 -20.12 -7.16 6.19
C ILE A 107 -18.64 -7.63 6.20
N PRO A 108 -17.79 -7.19 7.14
CA PRO A 108 -16.35 -7.49 7.13
C PRO A 108 -16.04 -8.99 7.22
N GLU A 109 -16.80 -9.76 8.01
CA GLU A 109 -16.59 -11.19 8.19
C GLU A 109 -16.84 -11.97 6.88
N THR A 110 -17.94 -11.64 6.19
CA THR A 110 -18.29 -12.25 4.91
C THR A 110 -17.25 -11.89 3.86
N LEU A 111 -16.77 -10.65 3.84
CA LEU A 111 -15.74 -10.22 2.88
C LEU A 111 -14.41 -10.95 3.08
N ILE A 112 -13.97 -11.17 4.32
CA ILE A 112 -12.77 -11.98 4.59
C ILE A 112 -12.94 -13.40 4.05
N LYS A 113 -14.07 -14.06 4.33
CA LYS A 113 -14.36 -15.41 3.82
C LYS A 113 -14.40 -15.46 2.29
N VAL A 114 -15.09 -14.51 1.65
CA VAL A 114 -15.20 -14.43 0.19
C VAL A 114 -13.85 -14.15 -0.45
N SER A 115 -13.03 -13.26 0.12
CA SER A 115 -11.68 -12.96 -0.41
C SER A 115 -10.76 -14.17 -0.38
N LEU A 116 -10.83 -14.99 0.67
CA LEU A 116 -10.03 -16.21 0.80
C LEU A 116 -10.45 -17.25 -0.25
N ILE A 117 -11.77 -17.44 -0.42
CA ILE A 117 -12.31 -18.33 -1.45
C ILE A 117 -11.94 -17.81 -2.85
N PHE A 118 -12.02 -16.50 -3.07
CA PHE A 118 -11.68 -15.85 -4.33
C PHE A 118 -10.23 -16.14 -4.74
N VAL A 119 -9.26 -16.03 -3.81
CA VAL A 119 -7.85 -16.38 -4.09
C VAL A 119 -7.70 -17.84 -4.50
N VAL A 120 -8.38 -18.77 -3.81
CA VAL A 120 -8.38 -20.20 -4.16
C VAL A 120 -8.98 -20.44 -5.55
N VAL A 121 -10.10 -19.79 -5.86
CA VAL A 121 -10.75 -19.88 -7.17
C VAL A 121 -9.84 -19.33 -8.27
N LEU A 122 -9.21 -18.18 -8.07
CA LEU A 122 -8.31 -17.56 -9.04
C LEU A 122 -7.09 -18.44 -9.32
N ALA A 123 -6.49 -19.03 -8.28
CA ALA A 123 -5.41 -20.01 -8.44
C ALA A 123 -5.87 -21.26 -9.22
N GLY A 124 -7.08 -21.75 -8.96
CA GLY A 124 -7.67 -22.87 -9.68
C GLY A 124 -7.95 -22.55 -11.15
N LEU A 125 -8.47 -21.36 -11.45
CA LEU A 125 -8.69 -20.90 -12.82
C LEU A 125 -7.37 -20.76 -13.58
N TRP A 126 -6.34 -20.21 -12.96
CA TRP A 126 -5.01 -20.11 -13.56
C TRP A 126 -4.43 -21.50 -13.88
N MET A 127 -4.55 -22.46 -12.95
CA MET A 127 -4.18 -23.86 -13.19
C MET A 127 -4.92 -24.48 -14.37
N VAL A 128 -6.26 -24.36 -14.42
CA VAL A 128 -7.07 -24.94 -15.50
C VAL A 128 -6.73 -24.32 -16.86
N MET A 129 -6.62 -22.99 -16.94
CA MET A 129 -6.28 -22.29 -18.18
C MET A 129 -4.87 -22.66 -18.68
N ALA A 130 -3.92 -22.89 -17.77
CA ALA A 130 -2.57 -23.33 -18.13
C ALA A 130 -2.56 -24.75 -18.74
N PHE A 131 -3.36 -25.68 -18.22
CA PHE A 131 -3.50 -27.01 -18.84
C PHE A 131 -4.26 -26.97 -20.17
N LEU A 132 -5.32 -26.15 -20.27
CA LEU A 132 -6.09 -26.01 -21.51
C LEU A 132 -5.28 -25.38 -22.65
N SER A 133 -4.33 -24.49 -22.35
CA SER A 133 -3.41 -23.89 -23.31
C SER A 133 -2.24 -24.81 -23.72
N GLY A 134 -2.18 -26.05 -23.21
CA GLY A 134 -1.13 -27.02 -23.52
C GLY A 134 0.20 -26.76 -22.81
N GLN A 135 0.28 -25.77 -21.92
CA GLN A 135 1.50 -25.40 -21.19
C GLN A 135 1.66 -26.25 -19.92
N ILE A 136 2.26 -27.44 -20.07
CA ILE A 136 2.41 -28.41 -18.96
C ILE A 136 3.17 -27.81 -17.76
N PHE A 137 4.26 -27.08 -18.00
CA PHE A 137 5.05 -26.46 -16.92
C PHE A 137 4.23 -25.44 -16.11
N ALA A 138 3.52 -24.54 -16.80
CA ALA A 138 2.64 -23.56 -16.15
C ALA A 138 1.48 -24.24 -15.41
N GLY A 139 0.93 -25.33 -15.96
CA GLY A 139 -0.10 -26.13 -15.31
C GLY A 139 0.37 -26.78 -14.00
N VAL A 140 1.59 -27.34 -13.98
CA VAL A 140 2.19 -27.91 -12.76
C VAL A 140 2.44 -26.83 -11.71
N MET A 141 3.00 -25.67 -12.11
CA MET A 141 3.15 -24.53 -11.21
C MET A 141 1.78 -24.07 -10.67
N GLY A 142 0.76 -23.99 -11.51
CA GLY A 142 -0.62 -23.71 -11.14
C GLY A 142 -1.18 -24.67 -10.10
N ALA A 143 -0.93 -25.97 -10.26
CA ALA A 143 -1.35 -26.98 -9.30
C ALA A 143 -0.67 -26.81 -7.94
N ILE A 144 0.62 -26.46 -7.91
CA ILE A 144 1.35 -26.17 -6.65
C ILE A 144 0.74 -24.95 -5.96
N PHE A 145 0.53 -23.83 -6.69
CA PHE A 145 -0.07 -22.63 -6.12
C PHE A 145 -1.50 -22.84 -5.64
N PHE A 146 -2.30 -23.64 -6.36
CA PHE A 146 -3.65 -24.00 -5.93
C PHE A 146 -3.64 -24.86 -4.66
N ALA A 147 -2.77 -25.88 -4.58
CA ALA A 147 -2.61 -26.71 -3.40
C ALA A 147 -2.12 -25.91 -2.19
N MET A 148 -1.15 -25.01 -2.39
CA MET A 148 -0.66 -24.08 -1.37
C MET A 148 -1.78 -23.15 -0.89
N SER A 149 -2.58 -22.60 -1.80
CA SER A 149 -3.71 -21.71 -1.47
C SER A 149 -4.79 -22.44 -0.67
N LEU A 150 -5.07 -23.71 -0.97
CA LEU A 150 -6.01 -24.54 -0.20
C LEU A 150 -5.49 -24.84 1.21
N CYS A 151 -4.20 -25.16 1.34
CA CYS A 151 -3.55 -25.39 2.63
C CYS A 151 -3.57 -24.12 3.48
N TYR A 152 -3.16 -22.99 2.90
CA TYR A 152 -3.20 -21.68 3.53
C TYR A 152 -4.62 -21.32 3.99
N ALA A 153 -5.61 -21.48 3.12
CA ALA A 153 -7.00 -21.20 3.47
C ALA A 153 -7.41 -22.00 4.72
N LYS A 154 -7.17 -23.33 4.73
CA LYS A 154 -7.50 -24.20 5.88
C LYS A 154 -6.84 -23.76 7.19
N VAL A 155 -5.56 -23.39 7.15
CA VAL A 155 -4.82 -22.94 8.35
C VAL A 155 -5.39 -21.63 8.89
N VAL A 156 -5.71 -20.70 7.99
CA VAL A 156 -6.07 -19.33 8.35
C VAL A 156 -7.57 -19.17 8.66
N TRP A 157 -8.42 -20.15 8.31
CA TRP A 157 -9.86 -20.15 8.66
C TRP A 157 -10.14 -19.91 10.15
N GLY A 158 -9.29 -20.45 11.04
CA GLY A 158 -9.42 -20.22 12.48
C GLY A 158 -9.12 -18.78 12.92
N ARG A 159 -8.35 -18.02 12.14
CA ARG A 159 -7.89 -16.65 12.46
C ARG A 159 -8.87 -15.55 12.00
N ILE A 160 -9.90 -15.91 11.22
CA ILE A 160 -10.90 -14.97 10.65
C ILE A 160 -11.58 -14.09 11.72
N PRO A 161 -12.00 -14.61 12.90
CA PRO A 161 -12.67 -13.77 13.91
C PRO A 161 -11.79 -12.63 14.41
N PHE A 162 -10.50 -12.90 14.65
CA PHE A 162 -9.54 -11.88 15.09
C PHE A 162 -9.24 -10.86 13.99
N ALA A 163 -9.03 -11.31 12.75
CA ALA A 163 -8.87 -10.40 11.60
C ALA A 163 -10.09 -9.49 11.41
N THR A 164 -11.30 -10.04 11.58
CA THR A 164 -12.57 -9.28 11.53
C THR A 164 -12.62 -8.23 12.64
N ALA A 165 -12.22 -8.57 13.87
CA ALA A 165 -12.19 -7.62 14.98
C ALA A 165 -11.23 -6.45 14.71
N ASN A 166 -10.03 -6.72 14.19
CA ASN A 166 -9.07 -5.69 13.80
C ASN A 166 -9.61 -4.78 12.69
N LEU A 167 -10.22 -5.38 11.66
CA LEU A 167 -10.84 -4.64 10.56
C LEU A 167 -11.96 -3.72 11.05
N VAL A 168 -12.87 -4.22 11.90
CA VAL A 168 -13.95 -3.44 12.50
C VAL A 168 -13.42 -2.29 13.35
N THR A 169 -12.42 -2.52 14.19
CA THR A 169 -11.81 -1.47 15.02
C THR A 169 -11.15 -0.40 14.15
N SER A 170 -10.36 -0.79 13.15
CA SER A 170 -9.72 0.13 12.20
C SER A 170 -10.76 1.00 11.47
N MET A 171 -11.81 0.38 10.94
CA MET A 171 -12.88 1.09 10.26
C MET A 171 -13.63 2.05 11.19
N THR A 172 -13.83 1.67 12.46
CA THR A 172 -14.49 2.55 13.43
C THR A 172 -13.65 3.80 13.70
N ALA A 173 -12.33 3.65 13.83
CA ALA A 173 -11.40 4.77 13.97
C ALA A 173 -11.39 5.70 12.74
N ILE A 174 -11.36 5.11 11.53
CA ILE A 174 -11.40 5.86 10.27
C ILE A 174 -12.74 6.57 10.09
N LYS A 175 -13.87 5.93 10.44
CA LYS A 175 -15.20 6.56 10.37
C LYS A 175 -15.33 7.75 11.30
N ALA A 176 -14.74 7.66 12.50
CA ALA A 176 -14.70 8.79 13.42
C ALA A 176 -13.86 9.95 12.87
N ASN A 177 -12.90 9.67 12.00
CA ASN A 177 -11.94 10.63 11.44
C ASN A 177 -11.90 10.57 9.91
N LEU A 178 -13.05 10.78 9.26
CA LEU A 178 -13.20 10.71 7.80
C LEU A 178 -12.24 11.62 7.03
N GLY A 179 -11.71 12.69 7.62
CA GLY A 179 -10.74 13.59 6.97
C GLY A 179 -9.43 12.89 6.59
N VAL A 180 -9.08 11.75 7.19
CA VAL A 180 -7.94 10.94 6.77
C VAL A 180 -8.09 10.46 5.33
N THR A 181 -9.31 10.13 4.89
CA THR A 181 -9.56 9.69 3.51
C THR A 181 -9.41 10.84 2.52
N LEU A 182 -9.76 12.08 2.91
CA LEU A 182 -9.53 13.27 2.11
C LEU A 182 -8.03 13.48 1.83
N TYR A 183 -7.18 13.34 2.86
CA TYR A 183 -5.73 13.42 2.68
C TYR A 183 -5.20 12.30 1.78
N ALA A 184 -5.71 11.07 1.92
CA ALA A 184 -5.32 9.97 1.04
C ALA A 184 -5.63 10.25 -0.44
N TYR A 185 -6.80 10.82 -0.72
CA TYR A 185 -7.15 11.25 -2.07
C TYR A 185 -6.28 12.40 -2.58
N LEU A 186 -5.95 13.37 -1.72
CA LEU A 186 -5.03 14.45 -2.08
C LEU A 186 -3.65 13.90 -2.47
N PHE A 187 -3.08 12.98 -1.69
CA PHE A 187 -1.82 12.31 -2.04
C PHE A 187 -1.92 11.49 -3.33
N THR A 188 -3.08 10.87 -3.61
CA THR A 188 -3.33 10.14 -4.86
C THR A 188 -3.33 11.06 -6.07
N ILE A 189 -3.98 12.22 -5.96
CA ILE A 189 -4.01 13.21 -7.04
C ILE A 189 -2.58 13.71 -7.30
N ILE A 190 -1.82 14.01 -6.25
CA ILE A 190 -0.41 14.40 -6.36
C ILE A 190 0.40 13.29 -7.03
N ALA A 191 0.18 12.02 -6.67
CA ALA A 191 0.82 10.86 -7.29
C ALA A 191 0.48 10.72 -8.78
N GLY A 192 -0.77 11.01 -9.17
CA GLY A 192 -1.20 11.02 -10.57
C GLY A 192 -0.53 12.13 -11.36
N VAL A 193 -0.50 13.36 -10.82
CA VAL A 193 0.23 14.50 -11.43
C VAL A 193 1.71 14.17 -11.56
N TRP A 194 2.31 13.56 -10.53
CA TRP A 194 3.70 13.12 -10.58
C TRP A 194 3.94 12.09 -11.68
N SER A 195 3.06 11.11 -11.86
CA SER A 195 3.16 10.14 -12.96
C SER A 195 3.13 10.83 -14.32
N ILE A 196 2.30 11.84 -14.53
CA ILE A 196 2.25 12.61 -15.79
C ILE A 196 3.57 13.35 -16.03
N VAL A 197 4.05 14.10 -15.03
CA VAL A 197 5.33 14.84 -15.10
C VAL A 197 6.48 13.88 -15.40
N TRP A 198 6.50 12.72 -14.74
CA TRP A 198 7.50 11.69 -14.98
C TRP A 198 7.39 11.11 -16.39
N SER A 199 6.20 10.79 -16.90
CA SER A 199 6.01 10.24 -18.24
C SER A 199 6.51 11.20 -19.33
N VAL A 200 6.17 12.50 -19.22
CA VAL A 200 6.66 13.54 -20.15
C VAL A 200 8.19 13.62 -20.11
N SER A 201 8.77 13.62 -18.91
CA SER A 201 10.23 13.63 -18.72
C SER A 201 10.90 12.38 -19.27
N PHE A 202 10.28 11.22 -19.07
CA PHE A 202 10.78 9.93 -19.52
C PHE A 202 10.84 9.88 -21.04
N VAL A 203 9.73 10.19 -21.74
CA VAL A 203 9.69 10.22 -23.21
C VAL A 203 10.68 11.24 -23.76
N GLY A 204 10.71 12.45 -23.20
CA GLY A 204 11.60 13.52 -23.66
C GLY A 204 13.08 13.16 -23.53
N ILE A 205 13.49 12.53 -22.42
CA ILE A 205 14.87 12.08 -22.26
C ILE A 205 15.15 10.82 -23.08
N TYR A 206 14.22 9.88 -23.13
CA TYR A 206 14.41 8.61 -23.84
C TYR A 206 14.80 8.86 -25.30
N ASN A 207 14.07 9.76 -25.99
CA ASN A 207 14.34 10.10 -27.39
C ASN A 207 15.68 10.83 -27.59
N GLU A 208 16.17 11.59 -26.60
CA GLU A 208 17.43 12.35 -26.67
C GLU A 208 18.65 11.56 -26.19
N SER A 209 18.43 10.49 -25.41
CA SER A 209 19.49 9.72 -24.75
C SER A 209 19.81 8.39 -25.42
N GLU A 210 19.14 8.06 -26.52
CA GLU A 210 19.49 6.93 -27.38
C GLU A 210 20.84 7.19 -28.05
N THR A 211 21.84 6.39 -27.67
CA THR A 211 23.12 6.37 -28.37
C THR A 211 23.06 5.33 -29.48
N CYS A 212 23.05 5.79 -30.71
CA CYS A 212 23.04 4.92 -31.88
C CYS A 212 24.46 4.61 -32.35
N ASP A 213 24.68 3.37 -32.82
CA ASP A 213 25.90 2.98 -33.52
C ASP A 213 26.13 3.85 -34.77
N ALA A 214 27.36 3.82 -35.30
CA ALA A 214 27.75 4.63 -36.47
C ALA A 214 26.88 4.41 -37.73
N THR A 215 26.12 3.30 -37.79
CA THR A 215 25.16 2.97 -38.86
C THR A 215 23.73 3.46 -38.59
N GLY A 216 23.41 3.87 -37.35
CA GLY A 216 22.05 4.26 -36.94
C GLY A 216 21.06 3.10 -36.81
N GLU A 217 21.52 1.85 -36.95
CA GLU A 217 20.65 0.67 -36.98
C GLU A 217 20.37 0.09 -35.58
N ASN A 218 21.31 0.26 -34.63
CA ASN A 218 21.15 -0.16 -33.24
C ASN A 218 21.30 1.06 -32.34
N CYS A 219 20.22 1.42 -31.65
CA CYS A 219 20.22 2.48 -30.63
C CYS A 219 20.02 1.84 -29.27
N GLU A 220 21.02 1.99 -28.39
CA GLU A 220 20.92 1.50 -27.02
C GLU A 220 20.56 2.65 -26.07
N PRO A 221 19.61 2.44 -25.15
CA PRO A 221 19.27 3.45 -24.16
C PRO A 221 20.35 3.55 -23.09
N GLY A 222 20.67 4.78 -22.68
CA GLY A 222 21.60 5.02 -21.56
C GLY A 222 21.07 4.47 -20.23
N TYR A 223 21.43 3.23 -19.88
CA TYR A 223 20.95 2.54 -18.67
C TYR A 223 21.13 3.34 -17.37
N GLY A 224 22.18 4.18 -17.27
CA GLY A 224 22.40 5.04 -16.10
C GLY A 224 21.36 6.16 -15.96
N ILE A 225 20.87 6.71 -17.08
CA ILE A 225 19.83 7.74 -17.09
C ILE A 225 18.46 7.10 -16.79
N LEU A 226 18.18 5.94 -17.42
CA LEU A 226 16.99 5.14 -17.10
C LEU A 226 16.92 4.78 -15.62
N PHE A 227 18.05 4.43 -15.00
CA PHE A 227 18.11 4.16 -13.56
C PHE A 227 17.61 5.34 -12.75
N VAL A 228 18.18 6.52 -12.98
CA VAL A 228 17.85 7.74 -12.22
C VAL A 228 16.39 8.13 -12.42
N LEU A 229 15.86 7.97 -13.65
CA LEU A 229 14.45 8.20 -13.94
C LEU A 229 13.53 7.24 -13.17
N PHE A 230 13.82 5.95 -13.16
CA PHE A 230 13.03 5.00 -12.37
C PHE A 230 13.15 5.24 -10.88
N VAL A 231 14.35 5.54 -10.37
CA VAL A 231 14.52 5.93 -8.96
C VAL A 231 13.66 7.14 -8.63
N ALA A 232 13.65 8.18 -9.48
CA ALA A 232 12.82 9.36 -9.25
C ALA A 232 11.33 9.01 -9.21
N PHE A 233 10.85 8.18 -10.14
CA PHE A 233 9.45 7.73 -10.16
C PHE A 233 9.06 7.01 -8.88
N PHE A 234 9.76 5.91 -8.57
CA PHE A 234 9.44 5.08 -7.41
C PHE A 234 9.65 5.85 -6.12
N PHE A 235 10.66 6.72 -6.03
CA PHE A 235 10.96 7.45 -4.80
C PHE A 235 9.80 8.36 -4.39
N VAL A 236 9.26 9.15 -5.33
CA VAL A 236 8.14 10.02 -5.01
C VAL A 236 6.87 9.21 -4.74
N GLN A 237 6.59 8.17 -5.54
CA GLN A 237 5.42 7.33 -5.31
C GLN A 237 5.43 6.67 -3.93
N GLN A 238 6.56 6.09 -3.54
CA GLN A 238 6.74 5.46 -2.23
C GLN A 238 6.60 6.49 -1.09
N VAL A 239 7.12 7.72 -1.25
CA VAL A 239 6.97 8.78 -0.24
C VAL A 239 5.52 9.20 -0.07
N LEU A 240 4.76 9.39 -1.15
CA LEU A 240 3.35 9.80 -1.07
C LEU A 240 2.51 8.71 -0.38
N SER A 241 2.70 7.44 -0.76
CA SER A 241 2.04 6.29 -0.11
C SER A 241 2.38 6.18 1.38
N SER A 242 3.66 6.33 1.72
CA SER A 242 4.15 6.24 3.10
C SER A 242 3.66 7.41 3.97
N CYS A 243 3.45 8.60 3.39
CA CYS A 243 2.83 9.73 4.07
C CYS A 243 1.38 9.42 4.47
N VAL A 244 0.61 8.79 3.57
CA VAL A 244 -0.77 8.34 3.88
C VAL A 244 -0.72 7.33 5.03
N HIS A 245 0.16 6.34 4.95
CA HIS A 245 0.32 5.31 5.96
C HIS A 245 0.61 5.87 7.36
N ALA A 246 1.60 6.77 7.46
CA ALA A 246 1.99 7.39 8.73
C ALA A 246 0.90 8.33 9.28
N THR A 247 0.19 9.04 8.40
CA THR A 247 -0.93 9.93 8.79
C THR A 247 -2.12 9.14 9.34
N VAL A 248 -2.46 8.01 8.70
CA VAL A 248 -3.49 7.09 9.21
C VAL A 248 -3.07 6.54 10.57
N ALA A 249 -1.83 6.07 10.70
CA ALA A 249 -1.31 5.53 11.96
C ALA A 249 -1.40 6.55 13.10
N GLY A 250 -0.95 7.79 12.87
CA GLY A 250 -1.05 8.87 13.85
C GLY A 250 -2.49 9.20 14.24
N THR A 251 -3.41 9.20 13.27
CA THR A 251 -4.83 9.48 13.54
C THR A 251 -5.48 8.36 14.35
N VAL A 252 -5.25 7.10 13.98
CA VAL A 252 -5.75 5.92 14.72
C VAL A 252 -5.16 5.89 16.13
N GLY A 253 -3.88 6.24 16.29
CA GLY A 253 -3.25 6.40 17.61
C GLY A 253 -3.92 7.46 18.48
N ASN A 254 -4.20 8.64 17.93
CA ASN A 254 -4.93 9.68 18.67
C ASN A 254 -6.35 9.23 19.05
N TRP A 255 -7.06 8.55 18.15
CA TRP A 255 -8.38 7.96 18.45
C TRP A 255 -8.31 6.85 19.53
N TRP A 256 -7.19 6.14 19.61
CA TRP A 256 -6.94 5.09 20.60
C TRP A 256 -6.69 5.66 22.00
N PHE A 257 -5.83 6.67 22.12
CA PHE A 257 -5.40 7.22 23.41
C PHE A 257 -6.28 8.37 23.91
N GLU A 258 -6.75 9.24 23.01
CA GLU A 258 -7.43 10.50 23.34
C GLU A 258 -8.69 10.68 22.47
N PRO A 259 -9.77 9.88 22.66
CA PRO A 259 -10.93 9.85 21.77
C PRO A 259 -11.61 11.22 21.64
N ALA A 260 -11.58 12.04 22.69
CA ALA A 260 -12.17 13.37 22.71
C ALA A 260 -11.64 14.28 21.58
N GLU A 261 -10.37 14.12 21.18
CA GLU A 261 -9.72 14.90 20.13
C GLU A 261 -9.93 14.32 18.72
N ALA A 262 -10.57 13.14 18.61
CA ALA A 262 -10.65 12.33 17.40
C ALA A 262 -12.11 11.90 17.05
N ASN A 263 -13.06 12.82 17.21
CA ASN A 263 -14.50 12.57 17.07
C ASN A 263 -15.17 13.30 15.89
N SER A 264 -14.42 13.97 15.02
CA SER A 264 -14.98 14.72 13.89
C SER A 264 -14.22 14.46 12.60
N CYS A 265 -14.88 14.68 11.46
CA CYS A 265 -14.31 14.48 10.13
C CYS A 265 -12.95 15.18 9.99
N CYS A 266 -12.85 16.45 10.39
CA CYS A 266 -11.61 17.24 10.34
C CYS A 266 -11.12 17.59 11.75
N SER A 267 -10.97 16.58 12.60
CA SER A 267 -10.50 16.76 13.97
C SER A 267 -9.05 17.27 14.01
N SER A 268 -8.66 17.91 15.12
CA SER A 268 -7.27 18.35 15.31
C SER A 268 -6.31 17.16 15.26
N ALA A 269 -6.76 15.95 15.62
CA ALA A 269 -5.98 14.73 15.53
C ALA A 269 -5.54 14.40 14.09
N VAL A 270 -6.43 14.59 13.10
CA VAL A 270 -6.10 14.35 11.68
C VAL A 270 -5.06 15.37 11.21
N ASN A 271 -5.33 16.66 11.43
CA ASN A 271 -4.46 17.74 10.97
C ASN A 271 -3.09 17.70 11.64
N ASN A 272 -3.02 17.43 12.94
CA ASN A 272 -1.75 17.30 13.67
C ASN A 272 -0.95 16.08 13.21
N SER A 273 -1.62 14.96 12.93
CA SER A 273 -0.96 13.77 12.39
C SER A 273 -0.40 14.03 11.01
N PHE A 274 -1.20 14.65 10.12
CA PHE A 274 -0.76 15.03 8.79
C PHE A 274 0.42 16.01 8.84
N LEU A 275 0.31 17.08 9.63
CA LEU A 275 1.35 18.09 9.73
C LEU A 275 2.65 17.49 10.26
N ARG A 276 2.58 16.61 11.27
CA ARG A 276 3.73 15.86 11.79
C ARG A 276 4.41 15.03 10.70
N THR A 277 3.61 14.29 9.92
CA THR A 277 4.06 13.47 8.78
C THR A 277 4.84 14.30 7.76
N VAL A 278 4.29 15.43 7.32
CA VAL A 278 4.89 16.24 6.23
C VAL A 278 5.95 17.23 6.69
N THR A 279 6.19 17.36 8.00
CA THR A 279 7.21 18.26 8.56
C THR A 279 8.28 17.49 9.34
N THR A 280 8.02 17.19 10.60
CA THR A 280 9.00 16.62 11.54
C THR A 280 9.43 15.20 11.19
N SER A 281 8.51 14.39 10.66
CA SER A 281 8.75 12.97 10.34
C SER A 281 9.04 12.74 8.85
N PHE A 282 9.02 13.79 8.03
CA PHE A 282 9.11 13.67 6.58
C PHE A 282 10.45 13.08 6.13
N GLY A 283 11.56 13.45 6.77
CA GLY A 283 12.88 12.89 6.47
C GLY A 283 12.96 11.39 6.73
N SER A 284 12.42 10.90 7.85
CA SER A 284 12.34 9.46 8.16
C SER A 284 11.53 8.70 7.10
N ILE A 285 10.43 9.29 6.62
CA ILE A 285 9.59 8.71 5.58
C ILE A 285 10.37 8.64 4.26
N CYS A 286 11.01 9.74 3.85
CA CYS A 286 11.87 9.78 2.66
C CYS A 286 12.98 8.74 2.75
N PHE A 287 13.62 8.56 3.90
CA PHE A 287 14.69 7.58 4.04
C PHE A 287 14.21 6.14 3.77
N GLY A 288 13.11 5.72 4.41
CA GLY A 288 12.57 4.37 4.19
C GLY A 288 12.05 4.15 2.78
N SER A 289 11.40 5.16 2.18
CA SER A 289 10.88 5.10 0.81
C SER A 289 11.99 5.04 -0.25
N LEU A 290 13.13 5.72 -0.02
CA LEU A 290 14.26 5.72 -0.96
C LEU A 290 14.86 4.32 -1.13
N ILE A 291 14.97 3.54 -0.05
CA ILE A 291 15.55 2.20 -0.12
C ILE A 291 14.71 1.29 -1.03
N VAL A 292 13.38 1.31 -0.86
CA VAL A 292 12.47 0.55 -1.72
C VAL A 292 12.56 1.04 -3.17
N ALA A 293 12.57 2.35 -3.38
CA ALA A 293 12.64 2.92 -4.73
C ALA A 293 13.91 2.52 -5.50
N ILE A 294 15.07 2.46 -4.83
CA ILE A 294 16.31 2.00 -5.45
C ILE A 294 16.19 0.53 -5.86
N LEU A 295 15.61 -0.33 -5.01
CA LEU A 295 15.43 -1.75 -5.28
C LEU A 295 14.46 -1.99 -6.45
N GLU A 296 13.34 -1.24 -6.49
CA GLU A 296 12.38 -1.29 -7.60
C GLU A 296 13.01 -0.81 -8.92
N ALA A 297 13.79 0.28 -8.88
CA ALA A 297 14.50 0.77 -10.07
C ALA A 297 15.54 -0.24 -10.59
N LEU A 298 16.34 -0.85 -9.70
CA LEU A 298 17.28 -1.90 -10.09
C LEU A 298 16.57 -3.11 -10.70
N ARG A 299 15.42 -3.50 -10.15
CA ARG A 299 14.61 -4.59 -10.69
C ARG A 299 14.08 -4.27 -12.08
N MET A 300 13.61 -3.04 -12.31
CA MET A 300 13.15 -2.60 -13.63
C MET A 300 14.28 -2.59 -14.66
N LEU A 301 15.49 -2.17 -14.28
CA LEU A 301 16.64 -2.24 -15.17
C LEU A 301 17.07 -3.66 -15.49
N ALA A 302 17.08 -4.56 -14.49
CA ALA A 302 17.43 -5.96 -14.72
C ALA A 302 16.48 -6.61 -15.74
N ARG A 303 15.19 -6.22 -15.73
CA ARG A 303 14.20 -6.64 -16.73
C ARG A 303 14.49 -6.07 -18.11
N ALA A 304 14.70 -4.75 -18.20
CA ALA A 304 14.99 -4.08 -19.47
C ALA A 304 16.27 -4.64 -20.11
N ALA A 305 17.33 -4.87 -19.33
CA ALA A 305 18.58 -5.45 -19.82
C ALA A 305 18.40 -6.91 -20.27
N ARG A 306 17.50 -7.67 -19.65
CA ARG A 306 17.23 -9.07 -20.01
C ARG A 306 16.52 -9.19 -21.36
N GLU A 307 15.68 -8.21 -21.72
CA GLU A 307 15.01 -8.19 -23.02
C GLU A 307 15.98 -7.90 -24.17
N ASN A 308 17.10 -7.22 -23.89
CA ASN A 308 18.09 -6.80 -24.88
C ASN A 308 19.31 -7.73 -25.01
N ASP A 309 19.49 -8.73 -24.14
CA ASP A 309 20.71 -9.57 -24.09
C ASP A 309 20.46 -11.04 -24.45
N ASP A 310 21.15 -11.53 -25.48
CA ASP A 310 21.10 -12.92 -25.96
C ASP A 310 21.95 -13.90 -25.12
N GLY A 311 22.80 -13.41 -24.21
CA GLY A 311 23.80 -14.23 -23.50
C GLY A 311 23.58 -14.46 -22.00
N ASN A 312 23.27 -13.41 -21.22
CA ASN A 312 23.25 -13.50 -19.74
C ASN A 312 21.85 -13.54 -19.10
N GLY A 313 20.81 -13.91 -19.86
CA GLY A 313 19.42 -13.92 -19.38
C GLY A 313 19.18 -14.71 -18.07
N ILE A 314 19.98 -15.74 -17.79
CA ILE A 314 19.88 -16.53 -16.54
C ILE A 314 20.40 -15.73 -15.33
N LEU A 315 21.54 -15.05 -15.45
CA LEU A 315 22.10 -14.26 -14.35
C LEU A 315 21.19 -13.07 -14.01
N LEU A 316 20.64 -12.41 -15.04
CA LEU A 316 19.68 -11.32 -14.87
C LEU A 316 18.37 -11.80 -14.24
N CYS A 317 17.91 -13.01 -14.56
CA CYS A 317 16.76 -13.62 -13.90
C CYS A 317 17.00 -13.87 -12.40
N ILE A 318 18.18 -14.38 -12.02
CA ILE A 318 18.55 -14.56 -10.61
C ILE A 318 18.64 -13.21 -9.89
N ALA A 319 19.25 -12.20 -10.52
CA ALA A 319 19.33 -10.85 -9.97
C ALA A 319 17.94 -10.24 -9.76
N GLU A 320 17.04 -10.36 -10.76
CA GLU A 320 15.65 -9.91 -10.64
C GLU A 320 14.92 -10.60 -9.48
N CYS A 321 15.15 -11.90 -9.29
CA CYS A 321 14.57 -12.65 -8.18
C CYS A 321 15.07 -12.15 -6.81
N ILE A 322 16.40 -11.98 -6.66
CA ILE A 322 17.00 -11.48 -5.41
C ILE A 322 16.53 -10.06 -5.11
N LEU A 323 16.53 -9.17 -6.11
CA LEU A 323 16.04 -7.79 -5.97
C LEU A 323 14.55 -7.77 -5.62
N GLY A 324 13.75 -8.66 -6.22
CA GLY A 324 12.35 -8.85 -5.88
C GLY A 324 12.16 -9.25 -4.41
N CYS A 325 12.92 -10.23 -3.92
CA CYS A 325 12.88 -10.64 -2.52
C CYS A 325 13.30 -9.51 -1.58
N LEU A 326 14.34 -8.75 -1.94
CA LEU A 326 14.84 -7.65 -1.12
C LEU A 326 13.86 -6.47 -1.08
N SER A 327 13.22 -6.13 -2.20
CA SER A 327 12.17 -5.11 -2.27
C SER A 327 11.00 -5.49 -1.35
N SER A 328 10.49 -6.71 -1.48
CA SER A 328 9.38 -7.20 -0.64
C SER A 328 9.73 -7.23 0.85
N LEU A 329 10.98 -7.56 1.20
CA LEU A 329 11.44 -7.51 2.59
C LEU A 329 11.46 -6.08 3.13
N MET A 330 11.97 -5.13 2.34
CA MET A 330 12.03 -3.71 2.73
C MET A 330 10.65 -3.07 2.79
N GLU A 331 9.74 -3.39 1.88
CA GLU A 331 8.33 -2.98 1.93
C GLU A 331 7.64 -3.50 3.20
N TYR A 332 7.89 -4.77 3.56
CA TYR A 332 7.37 -5.35 4.80
C TYR A 332 7.93 -4.64 6.03
N PHE A 333 9.22 -4.32 6.04
CA PHE A 333 9.82 -3.55 7.13
C PHE A 333 9.21 -2.14 7.24
N ASN A 334 9.07 -1.44 6.11
CA ASN A 334 8.49 -0.10 6.01
C ASN A 334 7.04 -0.07 6.53
N LYS A 335 6.24 -1.08 6.19
CA LYS A 335 4.86 -1.24 6.66
C LYS A 335 4.72 -1.12 8.17
N TRP A 336 5.69 -1.63 8.95
CA TRP A 336 5.62 -1.58 10.42
C TRP A 336 6.39 -0.39 10.99
N ALA A 337 7.55 -0.06 10.41
CA ALA A 337 8.35 1.08 10.85
C ALA A 337 7.57 2.40 10.72
N PHE A 338 6.85 2.60 9.61
CA PHE A 338 6.07 3.81 9.39
C PHE A 338 4.86 3.96 10.33
N ILE A 339 4.35 2.87 10.92
CA ILE A 339 3.38 2.97 12.02
C ILE A 339 4.00 3.68 13.22
N TYR A 340 5.21 3.29 13.64
CA TYR A 340 5.91 3.93 14.76
C TYR A 340 6.34 5.37 14.46
N VAL A 341 6.79 5.65 13.23
CA VAL A 341 7.03 7.03 12.77
C VAL A 341 5.74 7.84 12.86
N GLY A 342 4.64 7.30 12.36
CA GLY A 342 3.32 7.92 12.35
C GLY A 342 2.71 8.12 13.74
N LEU A 343 2.91 7.20 14.68
CA LEU A 343 2.38 7.29 16.05
C LEU A 343 3.18 8.24 16.93
N TYR A 344 4.52 8.08 16.94
CA TYR A 344 5.39 8.64 17.97
C TYR A 344 6.41 9.65 17.43
N GLY A 345 6.65 9.70 16.12
CA GLY A 345 7.63 10.61 15.51
C GLY A 345 9.09 10.16 15.68
N TYR A 346 9.36 8.84 15.75
CA TYR A 346 10.73 8.30 15.80
C TYR A 346 11.50 8.50 14.48
N SER A 347 12.83 8.41 14.55
CA SER A 347 13.67 8.24 13.35
C SER A 347 13.38 6.88 12.70
N TYR A 348 13.62 6.72 11.39
CA TYR A 348 13.22 5.51 10.67
C TYR A 348 13.82 4.21 11.26
N LEU A 349 15.13 4.21 11.54
CA LEU A 349 15.81 3.02 12.09
C LEU A 349 15.36 2.71 13.52
N GLU A 350 15.14 3.75 14.32
CA GLU A 350 14.66 3.59 15.69
C GLU A 350 13.21 3.10 15.73
N ALA A 351 12.35 3.63 14.86
CA ALA A 351 10.97 3.17 14.68
C ALA A 351 10.92 1.69 14.32
N GLY A 352 11.71 1.29 13.33
CA GLY A 352 11.85 -0.11 12.93
C GLY A 352 12.37 -1.00 14.06
N LYS A 353 13.43 -0.58 14.75
CA LYS A 353 13.97 -1.33 15.88
C LYS A 353 12.91 -1.52 16.98
N ASN A 354 12.18 -0.47 17.34
CA ASN A 354 11.20 -0.51 18.42
C ASN A 354 10.00 -1.41 18.07
N VAL A 355 9.45 -1.30 16.84
CA VAL A 355 8.30 -2.12 16.43
C VAL A 355 8.65 -3.61 16.34
N PHE A 356 9.81 -3.95 15.79
CA PHE A 356 10.24 -5.36 15.73
C PHE A 356 10.64 -5.91 17.10
N THR A 357 11.20 -5.07 17.98
CA THR A 357 11.46 -5.47 19.37
C THR A 357 10.14 -5.73 20.12
N LEU A 358 9.11 -4.91 19.90
CA LEU A 358 7.77 -5.13 20.46
C LEU A 358 7.22 -6.49 20.00
N PHE A 359 7.27 -6.76 18.69
CA PHE A 359 6.73 -7.99 18.12
C PHE A 359 7.49 -9.24 18.57
N HIS A 360 8.82 -9.16 18.66
CA HIS A 360 9.64 -10.26 19.15
C HIS A 360 9.32 -10.57 20.62
N ASN A 361 9.25 -9.54 21.47
CA ASN A 361 8.92 -9.71 22.90
C ASN A 361 7.51 -10.27 23.11
N ARG A 362 6.58 -10.03 22.18
CA ARG A 362 5.21 -10.54 22.22
C ARG A 362 5.04 -11.90 21.55
N GLY A 363 5.98 -12.34 20.70
CA GLY A 363 5.83 -13.54 19.88
C GLY A 363 4.81 -13.41 18.76
N TRP A 364 4.56 -12.20 18.26
CA TRP A 364 3.51 -11.91 17.26
C TRP A 364 3.98 -12.05 15.81
N GLU A 365 5.21 -12.52 15.58
CA GLU A 365 5.80 -12.69 14.23
C GLU A 365 4.88 -13.51 13.31
N ALA A 366 4.24 -14.57 13.84
CA ALA A 366 3.32 -15.42 13.10
C ALA A 366 1.95 -14.77 12.78
N ILE A 367 1.58 -13.68 13.47
CA ILE A 367 0.30 -12.96 13.27
C ILE A 367 0.47 -11.90 12.19
N ILE A 368 1.59 -11.21 12.24
CA ILE A 368 1.95 -10.11 11.35
C ILE A 368 2.25 -10.65 9.94
N ALA A 369 2.69 -11.90 9.85
CA ALA A 369 2.86 -12.62 8.59
C ALA A 369 1.52 -12.91 7.88
N ASP A 370 0.41 -13.05 8.62
CA ASP A 370 -0.90 -13.43 8.08
C ASP A 370 -1.84 -12.22 7.98
N ASP A 371 -1.61 -11.35 7.00
CA ASP A 371 -2.50 -10.21 6.74
C ASP A 371 -3.65 -10.58 5.79
N LEU A 372 -4.68 -11.23 6.35
CA LEU A 372 -5.95 -11.50 5.67
C LEU A 372 -6.66 -10.25 5.15
N VAL A 373 -6.42 -9.09 5.77
CA VAL A 373 -7.14 -7.87 5.42
C VAL A 373 -6.70 -7.40 4.04
N GLN A 374 -5.42 -7.48 3.68
CA GLN A 374 -4.96 -7.08 2.33
C GLN A 374 -5.70 -7.83 1.21
N ASN A 375 -5.99 -9.12 1.40
CA ASN A 375 -6.74 -9.89 0.41
C ASN A 375 -8.16 -9.34 0.20
N VAL A 376 -8.80 -8.87 1.28
CA VAL A 376 -10.10 -8.20 1.21
C VAL A 376 -9.99 -6.87 0.49
N LEU A 377 -8.98 -6.06 0.83
CA LEU A 377 -8.76 -4.75 0.20
C LEU A 377 -8.50 -4.91 -1.31
N PHE A 378 -7.73 -5.92 -1.70
CA PHE A 378 -7.45 -6.24 -3.10
C PHE A 378 -8.72 -6.70 -3.82
N LEU A 379 -9.49 -7.63 -3.26
CA LEU A 379 -10.77 -8.07 -3.84
C LEU A 379 -11.72 -6.89 -4.02
N MET A 380 -11.87 -6.04 -3.02
CA MET A 380 -12.75 -4.89 -3.10
C MET A 380 -12.29 -3.89 -4.16
N SER A 381 -10.98 -3.66 -4.29
CA SER A 381 -10.42 -2.81 -5.35
C SER A 381 -10.70 -3.38 -6.74
N LEU A 382 -10.58 -4.70 -6.90
CA LEU A 382 -10.87 -5.40 -8.14
C LEU A 382 -12.36 -5.31 -8.52
N MET A 383 -13.25 -5.48 -7.53
CA MET A 383 -14.69 -5.33 -7.73
C MET A 383 -15.05 -3.90 -8.11
N THR A 384 -14.49 -2.89 -7.43
CA THR A 384 -14.72 -1.49 -7.79
C THR A 384 -14.19 -1.17 -9.18
N GLY A 385 -12.98 -1.62 -9.53
CA GLY A 385 -12.44 -1.52 -10.88
C GLY A 385 -13.37 -2.16 -11.92
N GLY A 386 -13.84 -3.39 -11.69
CA GLY A 386 -14.77 -4.08 -12.59
C GLY A 386 -16.08 -3.32 -12.81
N VAL A 387 -16.67 -2.76 -11.76
CA VAL A 387 -17.88 -1.94 -11.86
C VAL A 387 -17.59 -0.66 -12.66
N MET A 388 -16.45 0.01 -12.44
CA MET A 388 -16.09 1.22 -13.19
C MET A 388 -15.77 0.93 -14.66
N GLY A 389 -15.11 -0.18 -14.97
CA GLY A 389 -14.91 -0.63 -16.35
C GLY A 389 -16.25 -0.90 -17.06
N GLY A 390 -17.19 -1.56 -16.36
CA GLY A 390 -18.54 -1.78 -16.88
C GLY A 390 -19.32 -0.47 -17.11
N LEU A 391 -19.22 0.50 -16.20
CA LEU A 391 -19.83 1.82 -16.39
C LEU A 391 -19.19 2.59 -17.56
N ALA A 392 -17.86 2.52 -17.71
CA ALA A 392 -17.15 3.15 -18.82
C ALA A 392 -17.59 2.56 -20.18
N LEU A 393 -17.81 1.24 -20.26
CA LEU A 393 -18.40 0.59 -21.44
C LEU A 393 -19.82 1.11 -21.75
N ILE A 394 -20.67 1.29 -20.73
CA ILE A 394 -22.03 1.80 -20.92
C ILE A 394 -21.99 3.26 -21.40
N LEU A 395 -21.06 4.06 -20.87
CA LEU A 395 -20.84 5.43 -21.32
C LEU A 395 -20.40 5.47 -22.78
N ASP A 396 -19.43 4.63 -23.17
CA ASP A 396 -18.97 4.53 -24.55
C ASP A 396 -20.13 4.22 -25.51
N VAL A 397 -20.90 3.16 -25.23
CA VAL A 397 -22.05 2.74 -26.07
C VAL A 397 -23.16 3.80 -26.17
N SER A 398 -23.24 4.75 -25.23
CA SER A 398 -24.31 5.76 -25.20
C SER A 398 -23.89 7.12 -25.76
N THR A 399 -22.60 7.41 -25.84
CA THR A 399 -22.09 8.75 -26.15
C THR A 399 -20.93 8.76 -27.15
N ASP A 400 -20.44 7.58 -27.56
CA ASP A 400 -19.33 7.38 -28.50
C ASP A 400 -18.05 8.17 -28.11
N LEU A 401 -17.86 8.41 -26.81
CA LEU A 401 -16.80 9.26 -26.28
C LEU A 401 -15.38 8.69 -26.45
N PHE A 402 -15.22 7.38 -26.70
CA PHE A 402 -13.92 6.73 -26.90
C PHE A 402 -13.64 6.36 -28.35
N GLU A 403 -14.48 6.75 -29.30
CA GLU A 403 -14.37 6.37 -30.73
C GLU A 403 -13.03 6.80 -31.34
N GLU A 404 -12.48 7.94 -30.91
CA GLU A 404 -11.20 8.47 -31.40
C GLU A 404 -9.95 7.89 -30.71
N ALA A 405 -10.10 7.02 -29.71
CA ALA A 405 -8.99 6.52 -28.89
C ALA A 405 -8.04 5.53 -29.62
N GLY A 406 -8.40 5.10 -30.84
CA GLY A 406 -7.66 4.10 -31.60
C GLY A 406 -7.82 2.68 -31.06
N GLY A 407 -7.92 1.68 -31.94
CA GLY A 407 -8.15 0.27 -31.54
C GLY A 407 -9.62 -0.05 -31.26
N ASP A 408 -9.88 -1.12 -30.50
CA ASP A 408 -11.25 -1.50 -30.08
C ASP A 408 -11.72 -0.55 -28.97
N SER A 409 -12.47 0.50 -29.34
CA SER A 409 -13.02 1.54 -28.44
C SER A 409 -13.60 0.95 -27.15
N LYS A 410 -14.31 -0.18 -27.26
CA LYS A 410 -14.93 -0.84 -26.11
C LYS A 410 -13.90 -1.41 -25.16
N ALA A 411 -12.88 -2.09 -25.68
CA ALA A 411 -11.80 -2.61 -24.86
C ALA A 411 -11.05 -1.48 -24.16
N VAL A 412 -10.78 -0.38 -24.86
CA VAL A 412 -10.12 0.81 -24.29
C VAL A 412 -10.97 1.44 -23.19
N ALA A 413 -12.26 1.65 -23.43
CA ALA A 413 -13.19 2.19 -22.44
C ALA A 413 -13.25 1.32 -21.17
N PHE A 414 -13.40 0.00 -21.33
CA PHE A 414 -13.41 -0.93 -20.20
C PHE A 414 -12.09 -0.89 -19.41
N LEU A 415 -10.95 -1.00 -20.10
CA LEU A 415 -9.65 -1.05 -19.46
C LEU A 415 -9.32 0.25 -18.73
N LEU A 416 -9.63 1.40 -19.34
CA LEU A 416 -9.44 2.70 -18.71
C LEU A 416 -10.32 2.83 -17.47
N GLY A 417 -11.62 2.53 -17.59
CA GLY A 417 -12.54 2.53 -16.45
C GLY A 417 -12.09 1.60 -15.32
N PHE A 418 -11.62 0.42 -15.70
CA PHE A 418 -11.11 -0.58 -14.77
C PHE A 418 -9.86 -0.11 -14.03
N ILE A 419 -8.85 0.39 -14.74
CA ILE A 419 -7.59 0.85 -14.16
C ILE A 419 -7.83 2.06 -13.25
N VAL A 420 -8.59 3.05 -13.72
CA VAL A 420 -8.90 4.25 -12.92
C VAL A 420 -9.70 3.88 -11.67
N GLY A 421 -10.73 3.05 -11.81
CA GLY A 421 -11.53 2.56 -10.68
C GLY A 421 -10.71 1.76 -9.69
N LEU A 422 -9.84 0.87 -10.17
CA LEU A 422 -8.94 0.07 -9.33
C LEU A 422 -7.94 0.97 -8.60
N ALA A 423 -7.31 1.93 -9.28
CA ALA A 423 -6.36 2.85 -8.68
C ALA A 423 -7.01 3.67 -7.55
N ILE A 424 -8.12 4.35 -7.82
CA ILE A 424 -8.78 5.22 -6.83
C ILE A 424 -9.31 4.41 -5.64
N SER A 425 -9.90 3.23 -5.90
CA SER A 425 -10.39 2.37 -4.81
C SER A 425 -9.26 1.77 -3.99
N SER A 426 -8.17 1.34 -4.62
CA SER A 426 -7.01 0.79 -3.91
C SER A 426 -6.40 1.77 -2.92
N VAL A 427 -6.37 3.07 -3.23
CA VAL A 427 -5.86 4.06 -2.29
C VAL A 427 -6.79 4.22 -1.09
N LEU A 428 -8.10 4.37 -1.31
CA LEU A 428 -9.03 4.46 -0.18
C LEU A 428 -8.94 3.21 0.70
N LEU A 429 -8.88 2.03 0.09
CA LEU A 429 -8.80 0.77 0.81
C LEU A 429 -7.44 0.58 1.51
N SER A 430 -6.35 1.11 0.95
CA SER A 430 -5.04 1.13 1.60
C SER A 430 -5.04 1.92 2.91
N THR A 431 -5.91 2.94 3.05
CA THR A 431 -6.08 3.64 4.34
C THR A 431 -6.65 2.70 5.40
N VAL A 432 -7.57 1.82 5.03
CA VAL A 432 -8.12 0.79 5.93
C VAL A 432 -7.05 -0.20 6.34
N GLY A 433 -6.23 -0.66 5.40
CA GLY A 433 -5.09 -1.54 5.67
C GLY A 433 -4.07 -0.90 6.62
N SER A 434 -3.76 0.38 6.40
CA SER A 434 -2.88 1.15 7.28
C SER A 434 -3.45 1.27 8.69
N GLY A 435 -4.76 1.50 8.81
CA GLY A 435 -5.45 1.55 10.10
C GLY A 435 -5.45 0.19 10.81
N VAL A 436 -5.58 -0.93 10.08
CA VAL A 436 -5.50 -2.27 10.66
C VAL A 436 -4.11 -2.53 11.23
N ASN A 437 -3.05 -2.17 10.51
CA ASN A 437 -1.68 -2.31 11.01
C ASN A 437 -1.45 -1.46 12.27
N ALA A 438 -1.99 -0.23 12.30
CA ALA A 438 -1.94 0.62 13.49
C ALA A 438 -2.67 -0.02 14.68
N VAL A 439 -3.87 -0.57 14.47
CA VAL A 439 -4.65 -1.27 15.50
C VAL A 439 -3.88 -2.48 16.05
N ILE A 440 -3.23 -3.28 15.19
CA ILE A 440 -2.43 -4.43 15.62
C ILE A 440 -1.28 -3.98 16.53
N VAL A 441 -0.54 -2.94 16.12
CA VAL A 441 0.56 -2.38 16.93
C VAL A 441 0.05 -1.84 18.25
N LEU A 442 -1.01 -1.03 18.24
CA LEU A 442 -1.58 -0.43 19.45
C LEU A 442 -2.17 -1.47 20.40
N PHE A 443 -2.76 -2.54 19.88
CA PHE A 443 -3.27 -3.66 20.68
C PHE A 443 -2.14 -4.45 21.34
N ALA A 444 -1.01 -4.65 20.65
CA ALA A 444 0.18 -5.29 21.21
C ALA A 444 0.85 -4.44 22.31
N GLU A 445 0.77 -3.12 22.19
CA GLU A 445 1.50 -2.20 23.04
C GLU A 445 0.68 -1.75 24.27
N ALA A 446 -0.55 -1.28 24.05
CA ALA A 446 -1.37 -0.60 25.05
C ALA A 446 -2.83 -1.11 25.07
N PRO A 447 -3.06 -2.39 25.40
CA PRO A 447 -4.42 -2.96 25.44
C PRO A 447 -5.27 -2.44 26.61
N ALA A 448 -4.65 -1.84 27.64
CA ALA A 448 -5.35 -1.27 28.80
C ALA A 448 -6.02 0.08 28.47
N ASP A 449 -5.33 0.96 27.73
CA ASP A 449 -5.90 2.22 27.25
C ASP A 449 -7.09 1.98 26.33
N PHE A 450 -7.03 0.91 25.52
CA PHE A 450 -8.14 0.50 24.67
C PHE A 450 -9.37 0.06 25.46
N GLU A 451 -9.18 -0.67 26.56
CA GLU A 451 -10.28 -1.09 27.44
C GLU A 451 -10.94 0.10 28.14
N ARG A 452 -10.14 1.09 28.54
CA ARG A 452 -10.63 2.32 29.16
C ARG A 452 -11.45 3.18 28.20
N ASN A 453 -10.95 3.36 26.98
CA ASN A 453 -11.53 4.30 26.01
C ASN A 453 -12.63 3.65 25.14
N HIS A 454 -12.50 2.36 24.81
CA HIS A 454 -13.38 1.63 23.88
C HIS A 454 -13.72 0.22 24.40
N PRO A 455 -14.44 0.09 25.54
CA PRO A 455 -14.61 -1.17 26.25
C PRO A 455 -15.26 -2.28 25.42
N GLN A 456 -16.27 -1.95 24.60
CA GLN A 456 -16.97 -2.94 23.76
C GLN A 456 -16.06 -3.52 22.66
N LEU A 457 -15.26 -2.66 22.01
CA LEU A 457 -14.32 -3.09 20.97
C LEU A 457 -13.16 -3.89 21.56
N SER A 458 -12.65 -3.45 22.73
CA SER A 458 -11.62 -4.17 23.49
C SER A 458 -12.08 -5.56 23.92
N GLN A 459 -13.30 -5.68 24.46
CA GLN A 459 -13.85 -6.96 24.85
C GLN A 459 -13.94 -7.92 23.64
N ARG A 460 -14.49 -7.45 22.50
CA ARG A 460 -14.59 -8.27 21.28
C ARG A 460 -13.21 -8.71 20.76
N MET A 461 -12.22 -7.83 20.82
CA MET A 461 -10.87 -8.16 20.37
C MET A 461 -10.19 -9.18 21.30
N ARG A 462 -10.39 -9.08 22.62
CA ARG A 462 -9.86 -10.04 23.59
C ARG A 462 -10.58 -11.39 23.55
N THR A 463 -11.89 -11.42 23.33
CA THR A 463 -12.63 -12.68 23.18
C THR A 463 -12.19 -13.43 21.93
N THR A 464 -12.14 -12.74 20.79
CA THR A 464 -11.66 -13.35 19.53
C THR A 464 -10.18 -13.72 19.60
N TRP A 465 -9.36 -12.95 20.32
CA TRP A 465 -7.98 -13.34 20.61
C TRP A 465 -7.89 -14.67 21.37
N ASN A 466 -8.67 -14.82 22.45
CA ASN A 466 -8.71 -16.05 23.26
C ASN A 466 -9.23 -17.27 22.49
N GLU A 467 -10.16 -17.07 21.56
CA GLU A 467 -10.65 -18.14 20.68
C GLU A 467 -9.54 -18.66 19.75
N VAL A 468 -8.70 -17.76 19.22
CA VAL A 468 -7.60 -18.11 18.32
C VAL A 468 -6.37 -18.64 19.07
N TYR A 469 -6.08 -18.08 20.24
CA TYR A 469 -4.90 -18.38 21.06
C TYR A 469 -5.29 -18.71 22.51
N PRO A 470 -5.86 -19.89 22.77
CA PRO A 470 -6.32 -20.26 24.11
C PRO A 470 -5.16 -20.28 25.13
N GLY A 471 -5.34 -19.59 26.26
CA GLY A 471 -4.37 -19.57 27.37
C GLY A 471 -3.31 -18.48 27.33
N SER A 472 -3.51 -17.42 26.53
CA SER A 472 -2.54 -16.32 26.32
C SER A 472 -2.95 -14.96 26.92
N VAL A 473 -4.08 -14.90 27.64
CA VAL A 473 -4.61 -13.66 28.26
C VAL A 473 -4.54 -13.71 29.78
#